data_AF-A0A5S9XGQ6-F1
#
_entry.id   AF-A0A5S9XGQ6-F1
#
_cell.length_a   1.000
_cell.length_b   1.000
_cell.length_c   1.000
_cell.angle_alpha   90.00
_cell.angle_beta   90.00
_cell.angle_gamma   90.00
#
_symmetry.space_group_name_H-M   'P 1'
#
loop_
_entity.id
_entity.type
_entity.pdbx_description
1 polymer ?
#
loop_
_entity_poly.entity_id
_entity_poly.type
_entity_poly.pdbx_seq_one_letter_code
_entity_poly.pdbx_strand_id
1 'polypeptide(L)'
;MKDLQMPEPTESPEDHRPRFFCVYEIYFKGCALEIALPQLTPNLLRTILGIITIAAEAGYVIGVPELNELLNVRSSLKKVGYFSAYPNANRNLISYLPNKDENWHHPWFLVKKSPASIGNFPDLLPSK
;
A
#
# COMPACT_ATOMS: atom_id res chain seq x y z
N MET A 1 1.73 15.45 -14.43
CA MET A 1 3.13 15.25 -13.98
C MET A 1 3.74 16.51 -13.33
N LYS A 2 2.99 17.60 -13.08
CA LYS A 2 3.54 18.88 -12.54
C LYS A 2 3.65 18.93 -11.00
N ASP A 3 3.06 17.97 -10.30
CA ASP A 3 2.96 17.96 -8.82
C ASP A 3 3.91 16.97 -8.14
N LEU A 4 4.87 16.43 -8.91
CA LEU A 4 5.88 15.49 -8.45
C LEU A 4 7.16 16.24 -8.06
N GLN A 5 7.64 16.03 -6.84
CA GLN A 5 8.87 16.61 -6.35
C GLN A 5 9.82 15.50 -5.88
N MET A 6 11.10 15.58 -6.28
CA MET A 6 12.13 14.71 -5.73
C MET A 6 12.41 15.11 -4.28
N PRO A 7 12.63 14.13 -3.39
CA PRO A 7 13.01 14.42 -2.01
C PRO A 7 14.44 14.96 -1.96
N GLU A 8 14.69 15.85 -0.99
CA GLU A 8 16.03 16.30 -0.69
C GLU A 8 16.87 15.15 -0.08
N PRO A 9 18.21 15.17 -0.21
CA PRO A 9 19.07 14.09 0.30
C PRO A 9 18.91 13.80 1.80
N THR A 10 18.41 14.76 2.57
CA THR A 10 18.19 14.67 4.02
C THR A 10 16.77 14.25 4.39
N GLU A 11 15.83 14.21 3.44
CA GLU A 11 14.46 13.76 3.70
C GLU A 11 14.38 12.23 3.68
N SER A 12 13.56 11.66 4.55
CA SER A 12 13.22 10.23 4.56
C SER A 12 11.75 10.03 4.18
N PRO A 13 11.40 8.91 3.53
CA PRO A 13 10.01 8.61 3.19
C PRO A 13 9.14 8.31 4.42
N GLU A 14 9.76 8.06 5.58
CA GLU A 14 9.09 7.88 6.87
C GLU A 14 8.80 9.21 7.58
N ASP A 15 9.45 10.30 7.18
CA ASP A 15 9.27 11.62 7.78
C ASP A 15 8.07 12.36 7.18
N HIS A 16 7.24 12.95 8.04
CA HIS A 16 6.08 13.71 7.57
C HIS A 16 6.51 15.09 7.05
N ARG A 17 6.40 15.30 5.74
CA ARG A 17 6.51 16.63 5.12
C ARG A 17 5.14 17.32 5.02
N PRO A 18 4.92 18.48 5.68
CA PRO A 18 3.68 19.22 5.57
C PRO A 18 3.32 19.54 4.11
N ARG A 19 2.05 19.35 3.73
CA ARG A 19 1.50 19.57 2.37
C ARG A 19 1.94 18.58 1.29
N PHE A 20 2.64 17.51 1.63
CA PHE A 20 3.01 16.46 0.67
C PHE A 20 2.60 15.06 1.16
N PHE A 21 2.37 14.16 0.22
CA PHE A 21 2.34 12.71 0.46
C PHE A 21 3.65 12.11 -0.05
N CYS A 22 4.23 11.19 0.71
CA CYS A 22 5.30 10.34 0.20
C CYS A 22 4.69 9.20 -0.62
N VAL A 23 5.19 8.99 -1.84
CA VAL A 23 4.78 7.88 -2.70
C VAL A 23 6.01 7.26 -3.34
N TYR A 24 6.05 5.94 -3.37
CA TYR A 24 7.15 5.17 -3.97
C TYR A 24 6.87 4.94 -5.47
N GLU A 25 7.88 5.01 -6.32
CA GLU A 25 7.71 4.91 -7.78
C GLU A 25 7.04 3.59 -8.20
N ILE A 26 7.34 2.52 -7.48
CA ILE A 26 6.78 1.19 -7.70
C ILE A 26 5.24 1.15 -7.68
N TYR A 27 4.58 2.10 -6.99
CA TYR A 27 3.12 2.19 -6.98
C TYR A 27 2.52 2.67 -8.31
N PHE A 28 3.27 3.41 -9.12
CA PHE A 28 2.82 3.92 -10.42
C PHE A 28 3.06 2.93 -11.55
N LYS A 29 4.00 2.02 -11.36
CA LYS A 29 4.32 0.96 -12.33
C LYS A 29 3.40 -0.26 -12.21
N GLY A 30 2.54 -0.35 -11.20
CA GLY A 30 1.83 -1.60 -10.92
C GLY A 30 0.37 -1.58 -10.46
N CYS A 31 -0.27 -0.46 -10.08
CA CYS A 31 -1.50 -0.56 -9.28
C CYS A 31 -2.58 0.50 -9.56
N ALA A 32 -3.85 0.05 -9.61
CA ALA A 32 -5.06 0.87 -9.70
C ALA A 32 -6.04 0.49 -8.57
N LEU A 33 -5.81 0.98 -7.34
CA LEU A 33 -6.71 0.77 -6.20
C LEU A 33 -6.88 2.07 -5.40
N GLU A 34 -8.09 2.27 -4.86
CA GLU A 34 -8.47 3.33 -3.91
C GLU A 34 -8.01 3.01 -2.47
N ILE A 35 -6.85 2.37 -2.30
CA ILE A 35 -6.23 2.14 -1.00
C ILE A 35 -5.14 3.20 -0.80
N ALA A 36 -4.91 3.65 0.45
CA ALA A 36 -3.76 4.50 0.77
C ALA A 36 -2.44 3.73 0.57
N LEU A 37 -2.00 3.66 -0.69
CA LEU A 37 -0.79 2.96 -1.17
C LEU A 37 0.48 3.21 -0.35
N PRO A 38 0.73 4.41 0.24
CA PRO A 38 1.95 4.66 1.01
C PRO A 38 2.10 3.77 2.25
N GLN A 39 1.02 3.17 2.75
CA GLN A 39 1.02 2.38 3.98
C GLN A 39 1.22 0.88 3.76
N LEU A 40 1.07 0.40 2.53
CA LEU A 40 1.36 -0.99 2.18
C LEU A 40 2.82 -1.11 1.76
N THR A 41 3.38 -2.31 1.78
CA THR A 41 4.61 -2.59 1.04
C THR A 41 4.24 -3.03 -0.38
N PRO A 42 5.10 -2.80 -1.38
CA PRO A 42 4.81 -3.18 -2.77
C PRO A 42 4.53 -4.68 -2.91
N ASN A 43 5.25 -5.50 -2.16
CA ASN A 43 5.01 -6.94 -2.14
C ASN A 43 3.58 -7.26 -1.70
N LEU A 44 3.13 -6.69 -0.58
CA LEU A 44 1.79 -6.93 -0.04
C LEU A 44 0.71 -6.46 -1.02
N LEU A 45 0.89 -5.28 -1.61
CA LEU A 45 -0.04 -4.73 -2.59
C LEU A 45 -0.16 -5.64 -3.82
N ARG A 46 0.98 -6.10 -4.37
CA ARG A 46 1.02 -7.03 -5.49
C ARG A 46 0.36 -8.36 -5.16
N THR A 47 0.57 -8.88 -3.94
CA THR A 47 -0.12 -10.09 -3.48
C THR A 47 -1.63 -9.90 -3.43
N ILE A 48 -2.12 -8.81 -2.82
CA ILE A 48 -3.56 -8.51 -2.74
C ILE A 48 -4.16 -8.39 -4.14
N LEU A 49 -3.50 -7.65 -5.04
CA LEU A 49 -3.93 -7.50 -6.42
C LEU A 49 -3.98 -8.84 -7.16
N GLY A 50 -2.93 -9.66 -7.04
CA GLY A 50 -2.91 -10.98 -7.66
C GLY A 50 -4.06 -11.87 -7.17
N ILE A 51 -4.37 -11.83 -5.87
CA ILE A 51 -5.50 -12.58 -5.29
C ILE A 51 -6.83 -12.08 -5.88
N ILE A 52 -7.06 -10.77 -5.91
CA ILE A 52 -8.30 -10.18 -6.44
C ILE A 52 -8.45 -10.51 -7.93
N THR A 53 -7.37 -10.41 -8.72
CA THR A 53 -7.39 -10.75 -10.14
C THR A 53 -7.73 -12.22 -10.38
N ILE A 54 -7.04 -13.14 -9.70
CA ILE A 54 -7.30 -14.58 -9.83
C ILE A 54 -8.76 -14.89 -9.45
N ALA A 55 -9.26 -14.29 -8.38
CA ALA A 55 -10.64 -14.49 -7.96
C ALA A 55 -11.64 -13.97 -8.99
N ALA A 56 -11.41 -12.77 -9.53
CA ALA A 56 -12.26 -12.19 -10.57
C ALA A 56 -12.26 -13.04 -11.86
N GLU A 57 -11.09 -13.52 -12.30
CA GLU A 57 -10.95 -14.41 -13.45
C GLU A 57 -11.68 -15.75 -13.23
N ALA A 58 -11.72 -16.24 -11.98
CA ALA A 58 -12.45 -17.43 -11.59
C ALA A 58 -13.94 -17.18 -11.26
N GLY A 59 -14.44 -15.94 -11.40
CA GLY A 59 -15.83 -15.58 -11.17
C GLY A 59 -16.24 -15.40 -9.70
N TYR A 60 -15.26 -15.24 -8.80
CA TYR A 60 -15.48 -14.99 -7.37
C TYR A 60 -15.36 -13.51 -7.04
N VAL A 61 -16.14 -13.06 -6.07
CA VAL A 61 -15.99 -11.75 -5.43
C VAL A 61 -15.24 -11.96 -4.11
N ILE A 62 -14.08 -11.31 -3.98
CA ILE A 62 -13.29 -11.34 -2.75
C ILE A 62 -13.44 -10.02 -2.00
N GLY A 63 -13.80 -10.12 -0.73
CA GLY A 63 -13.83 -9.01 0.21
C GLY A 63 -12.71 -9.11 1.26
N VAL A 64 -12.83 -8.27 2.28
CA VAL A 64 -11.91 -8.24 3.43
C VAL A 64 -11.88 -9.57 4.22
N PRO A 65 -13.01 -10.27 4.46
CA PRO A 65 -12.99 -11.55 5.18
C PRO A 65 -12.16 -12.61 4.46
N GLU A 66 -12.32 -12.75 3.15
CA GLU A 66 -11.59 -13.73 2.35
C GLU A 66 -10.10 -13.38 2.29
N LEU A 67 -9.76 -12.09 2.15
CA LEU A 67 -8.37 -11.63 2.23
C LEU A 67 -7.74 -11.95 3.59
N ASN A 68 -8.47 -11.86 4.70
CA ASN A 68 -7.97 -12.23 6.03
C ASN A 68 -7.75 -13.75 6.19
N GLU A 69 -8.42 -14.60 5.41
CA GLU A 69 -8.15 -16.04 5.40
C GLU A 69 -6.93 -16.39 4.54
N LEU A 70 -6.72 -15.63 3.46
CA LEU A 70 -5.62 -15.82 2.51
C LEU A 70 -4.31 -15.16 2.96
N LEU A 71 -4.38 -14.17 3.86
CA LEU A 71 -3.23 -13.45 4.38
C LEU A 71 -3.13 -13.60 5.90
N ASN A 72 -1.94 -13.90 6.40
CA ASN A 72 -1.65 -13.79 7.82
C ASN A 72 -1.20 -12.36 8.14
N VAL A 73 -1.86 -11.72 9.10
CA VAL A 73 -1.50 -10.39 9.60
C VAL A 73 -0.86 -10.52 10.99
N ARG A 74 0.31 -9.91 11.19
CA ARG A 74 1.01 -9.88 12.47
C ARG A 74 1.42 -8.47 12.82
N SER A 75 1.14 -8.03 14.06
CA SER A 75 1.65 -6.76 14.57
C SER A 75 3.15 -6.83 14.84
N SER A 76 3.85 -5.72 14.58
CA SER A 76 5.27 -5.59 14.90
C SER A 76 5.45 -5.32 16.40
N LEU A 77 6.24 -6.15 17.06
CA LEU A 77 6.66 -5.91 18.44
C LEU A 77 7.65 -4.74 18.56
N LYS A 78 8.29 -4.35 17.44
CA LYS A 78 9.32 -3.29 17.42
C LYS A 78 8.76 -1.90 17.16
N LYS A 79 7.57 -1.80 16.55
CA LYS A 79 6.98 -0.51 16.15
C LYS A 79 5.46 -0.57 16.25
N VAL A 80 4.91 0.21 17.17
CA VAL A 80 3.46 0.32 17.37
C VAL A 80 2.80 0.83 16.10
N GLY A 81 1.67 0.22 15.72
CA GLY A 81 0.92 0.57 14.50
C GLY A 81 1.45 -0.05 13.20
N TYR A 82 2.58 -0.78 13.24
CA TYR A 82 3.07 -1.51 12.07
C TYR A 82 2.55 -2.94 12.06
N PHE A 83 2.05 -3.36 10.91
CA PHE A 83 1.60 -4.72 10.65
C PHE A 83 2.35 -5.30 9.46
N SER A 84 2.73 -6.57 9.58
CA SER A 84 3.23 -7.37 8.48
C SER A 84 2.11 -8.29 8.03
N ALA A 85 1.77 -8.23 6.74
CA ALA A 85 0.89 -9.20 6.12
C ALA A 85 1.66 -10.05 5.11
N TYR A 86 1.40 -11.35 5.09
CA TYR A 86 2.06 -12.30 4.20
C TYR A 86 1.09 -13.40 3.76
N PRO A 87 1.28 -14.00 2.57
CA PRO A 87 0.45 -15.11 2.12
C PRO A 87 0.38 -16.23 3.15
N ASN A 88 -0.81 -16.75 3.36
CA ASN A 88 -1.01 -17.96 4.15
C ASN A 88 -0.41 -19.15 3.39
N ALA A 89 0.65 -19.76 3.92
CA ALA A 89 1.37 -20.85 3.24
C ALA A 89 0.46 -22.03 2.86
N ASN A 90 -0.57 -22.31 3.67
CA ASN A 90 -1.53 -23.40 3.42
C ASN A 90 -2.60 -23.05 2.38
N ARG A 91 -2.74 -21.77 2.04
CA ARG A 91 -3.76 -21.24 1.13
C ARG A 91 -3.14 -20.29 0.09
N ASN A 92 -1.85 -20.44 -0.19
CA ASN A 92 -1.15 -19.52 -1.06
C ASN A 92 -1.56 -19.77 -2.52
N LEU A 93 -2.32 -18.82 -3.08
CA LEU A 93 -2.76 -18.87 -4.48
C LEU A 93 -1.63 -18.51 -5.45
N ILE A 94 -0.57 -17.85 -4.99
CA ILE A 94 0.50 -17.33 -5.85
C ILE A 94 1.87 -17.69 -5.29
N SER A 95 2.40 -18.82 -5.76
CA SER A 95 3.64 -19.42 -5.24
C SER A 95 4.92 -18.84 -5.84
N TYR A 96 4.85 -18.18 -7.00
CA TYR A 96 6.02 -17.71 -7.75
C TYR A 96 6.40 -16.24 -7.48
N LEU A 97 5.62 -15.51 -6.67
CA LEU A 97 5.97 -14.13 -6.32
C LEU A 97 7.07 -14.11 -5.26
N PRO A 98 8.13 -13.29 -5.42
CA PRO A 98 9.11 -13.08 -4.36
C PRO A 98 8.45 -12.59 -3.06
N ASN A 99 8.86 -13.17 -1.92
CA ASN A 99 8.32 -12.82 -0.60
C ASN A 99 8.77 -11.44 -0.09
N LYS A 100 9.78 -10.85 -0.71
CA LYS A 100 10.34 -9.55 -0.36
C LYS A 100 10.76 -8.85 -1.64
N ASP A 101 10.48 -7.56 -1.70
CA ASP A 101 11.08 -6.69 -2.71
C ASP A 101 12.34 -6.06 -2.09
N GLU A 102 13.47 -6.16 -2.78
CA GLU A 102 14.69 -5.48 -2.37
C GLU A 102 14.66 -4.03 -2.82
N ASN A 103 15.19 -3.13 -1.98
CA ASN A 103 15.32 -1.70 -2.29
C ASN A 103 14.03 -1.00 -2.72
N TRP A 104 12.86 -1.55 -2.40
CA TRP A 104 11.56 -1.00 -2.81
C TRP A 104 11.30 0.43 -2.31
N HIS A 105 12.04 0.83 -1.27
CA HIS A 105 12.02 2.17 -0.73
C HIS A 105 12.64 3.21 -1.67
N HIS A 106 13.31 2.80 -2.75
CA HIS A 106 13.92 3.70 -3.73
C HIS A 106 13.60 3.29 -5.18
N PRO A 107 13.39 4.27 -6.08
CA PRO A 107 13.23 5.70 -5.81
C PRO A 107 11.82 6.02 -5.27
N TRP A 108 11.73 7.11 -4.52
CA TRP A 108 10.49 7.64 -3.97
C TRP A 108 10.41 9.15 -4.22
N PHE A 109 9.21 9.69 -4.11
CA PHE A 109 8.93 11.09 -4.43
C PHE A 109 7.79 11.65 -3.59
N LEU A 110 7.72 12.97 -3.58
CA LEU A 110 6.73 13.74 -2.88
C LEU A 110 5.67 14.21 -3.87
N VAL A 111 4.41 13.93 -3.55
CA VAL A 111 3.26 14.43 -4.30
C VAL A 111 2.61 15.53 -3.50
N LYS A 112 2.44 16.71 -4.10
CA LYS A 112 1.78 17.84 -3.44
C LYS A 112 0.32 17.50 -3.13
N LYS A 113 -0.10 17.74 -1.90
CA LYS A 113 -1.51 17.58 -1.51
C LYS A 113 -2.37 18.61 -2.26
N SER A 114 -3.40 18.13 -2.93
CA SER A 114 -4.46 18.91 -3.58
C SER A 114 -5.80 18.64 -2.90
N PRO A 115 -6.81 19.54 -3.08
CA PRO A 115 -8.17 19.28 -2.62
C PRO A 115 -8.73 17.94 -3.11
N ALA A 116 -8.42 17.55 -4.35
CA ALA A 116 -8.83 16.25 -4.91
C ALA A 116 -8.18 15.05 -4.19
N SER A 117 -6.95 15.20 -3.69
CA SER A 117 -6.22 14.13 -3.00
C SER A 117 -6.53 14.02 -1.50
N ILE A 118 -6.98 15.12 -0.88
CA ILE A 118 -7.36 15.15 0.54
C ILE A 118 -8.86 14.82 0.68
N GLY A 119 -9.68 15.11 -0.32
CA GLY A 119 -11.14 15.11 -0.18
C GLY A 119 -11.62 16.15 0.83
N ASN A 120 -12.91 16.16 1.14
CA ASN A 120 -13.44 16.91 2.27
C ASN A 120 -13.15 16.14 3.57
N PHE A 121 -11.93 16.30 4.07
CA PHE A 121 -11.51 15.75 5.37
C PHE A 121 -12.48 15.98 6.55
N PRO A 122 -13.26 17.08 6.61
CA PRO A 122 -14.27 17.27 7.67
C PRO A 122 -15.40 16.24 7.67
N ASP A 123 -15.75 15.65 6.51
CA ASP A 123 -16.88 14.73 6.38
C ASP A 123 -16.53 13.28 6.80
N LEU A 124 -15.24 12.99 6.99
CA LEU A 124 -14.70 11.66 7.31
C LEU A 124 -14.45 11.44 8.81
N LEU A 125 -14.53 12.49 9.62
CA LEU A 125 -14.42 12.38 11.08
C LEU A 125 -15.82 12.47 11.68
N PRO A 126 -16.27 11.51 12.51
CA PRO A 126 -17.51 11.66 13.22
C PRO A 126 -17.43 12.93 14.09
N SER A 127 -18.44 13.80 13.98
CA SER A 127 -18.57 14.95 14.86
C SER A 127 -18.61 14.45 16.31
N LYS A 128 -17.77 15.05 17.16
CA LYS A 128 -17.73 14.78 18.61
C LYS A 128 -19.06 15.05 19.28
#